data_AF-A0A554LU67-F1
#
_entry.id   AF-A0A554LU67-F1
#
_cell.length_a   1.000
_cell.length_b   1.000
_cell.length_c   1.000
_cell.angle_alpha   90.00
_cell.angle_beta   90.00
_cell.angle_gamma   90.00
#
_symmetry.space_group_name_H-M   'P 1'
#
loop_
_entity.id
_entity.type
_entity.pdbx_description
1 polymer ?
#
loop_
_entity_poly.entity_id
_entity_poly.type
_entity_poly.pdbx_seq_one_letter_code
_entity_poly.pdbx_strand_id
1 'polypeptide(L)'
;MLIVFRNNPNDIAKENIAYLKDRILINEGKKQLFGTQFITNKQNNKLTPRPIKDIKNLEKRRKEYNLPLFLDYLEMAKSHNSKQIKNIG
;
A
#
# COMPACT_ATOMS: atom_id res chain seq x y z
N MET A 1 -33.12 15.45 -5.97
CA MET A 1 -33.32 14.85 -4.64
C MET A 1 -32.27 13.76 -4.48
N LEU A 2 -31.30 13.98 -3.59
CA LEU A 2 -30.12 13.13 -3.40
C LEU A 2 -30.51 11.71 -2.95
N ILE A 3 -30.38 10.73 -3.83
CA ILE A 3 -30.20 9.32 -3.46
C ILE A 3 -28.83 8.93 -3.98
N VAL A 4 -27.77 9.42 -3.32
CA VAL A 4 -26.41 9.01 -3.64
C VAL A 4 -25.79 8.46 -2.36
N PHE A 5 -25.38 7.20 -2.43
CA PHE A 5 -24.69 6.40 -1.41
C PHE A 5 -25.57 5.80 -0.30
N ARG A 6 -26.25 4.70 -0.67
CA ARG A 6 -26.49 3.61 0.27
C ARG A 6 -25.13 2.96 0.55
N ASN A 7 -24.51 3.28 1.69
CA ASN A 7 -23.24 2.68 2.11
C ASN A 7 -23.47 1.20 2.46
N ASN A 8 -23.28 0.29 1.51
CA ASN A 8 -23.13 -1.13 1.83
C ASN A 8 -21.65 -1.40 2.12
N PRO A 9 -21.27 -1.83 3.33
CA PRO A 9 -19.87 -2.14 3.66
C PRO A 9 -19.29 -3.32 2.85
N ASN A 10 -20.14 -4.06 2.13
CA ASN A 10 -19.73 -5.15 1.23
C ASN A 10 -19.36 -4.69 -0.18
N ASP A 11 -19.65 -3.44 -0.57
CA ASP A 11 -19.38 -2.95 -1.92
C ASP A 11 -17.93 -2.48 -2.11
N ILE A 12 -17.15 -2.38 -1.02
CA ILE A 12 -15.77 -1.91 -1.03
C ILE A 12 -14.82 -3.08 -0.81
N ALA A 13 -13.97 -3.35 -1.80
CA ALA A 13 -12.89 -4.33 -1.70
C ALA A 13 -11.99 -4.01 -0.49
N LYS A 14 -11.71 -5.00 0.37
CA LYS A 14 -10.95 -4.83 1.61
C LYS A 14 -9.55 -4.27 1.35
N GLU A 15 -8.95 -4.66 0.25
CA GLU A 15 -7.68 -4.20 -0.28
C GLU A 15 -7.65 -2.66 -0.36
N ASN A 16 -8.73 -2.05 -0.88
CA ASN A 16 -8.84 -0.60 -0.99
C ASN A 16 -8.88 0.09 0.38
N ILE A 17 -9.51 -0.54 1.37
CA ILE A 17 -9.53 -0.04 2.75
C ILE A 17 -8.10 -0.06 3.31
N ALA A 18 -7.34 -1.14 3.09
CA ALA A 18 -5.96 -1.24 3.54
C ALA A 18 -5.06 -0.18 2.89
N TYR A 19 -5.19 0.05 1.57
CA TYR A 19 -4.45 1.08 0.84
C TYR A 19 -4.73 2.49 1.37
N LEU A 20 -6.00 2.84 1.54
CA LEU A 20 -6.39 4.16 2.02
C LEU A 20 -5.94 4.38 3.47
N LYS A 21 -6.07 3.35 4.32
CA LYS A 21 -5.67 3.44 5.73
C LYS A 21 -4.18 3.70 5.89
N ASP A 22 -3.34 2.96 5.17
CA ASP A 22 -1.90 3.20 5.20
C ASP A 22 -1.54 4.59 4.65
N ARG A 23 -2.23 5.06 3.60
CA ARG A 23 -2.01 6.42 3.05
C ARG A 23 -2.31 7.50 4.10
N ILE A 24 -3.43 7.39 4.80
CA ILE A 24 -3.79 8.32 5.88
C ILE A 24 -2.72 8.30 6.98
N LEU A 25 -2.35 7.10 7.45
CA LEU A 25 -1.34 6.96 8.50
C LEU A 25 -0.01 7.61 8.13
N ILE A 26 0.49 7.38 6.91
CA ILE A 26 1.72 8.00 6.44
C ILE A 26 1.62 9.52 6.39
N ASN A 27 0.50 10.07 5.90
CA ASN A 27 0.29 11.52 5.83
C ASN A 27 0.18 12.16 7.22
N GLU A 28 -0.27 11.41 8.22
CA GLU A 28 -0.28 11.80 9.63
C GLU A 28 1.09 11.59 10.34
N GLY A 29 2.13 11.17 9.62
CA GLY A 29 3.45 10.88 10.20
C GLY A 29 3.51 9.59 11.03
N LYS A 30 2.50 8.72 10.93
CA LYS A 30 2.41 7.45 11.65
C LYS A 30 2.97 6.30 10.81
N LYS A 31 3.29 5.18 11.49
CA LYS A 31 3.72 3.93 10.84
C LYS A 31 2.51 3.25 10.17
N GLN A 32 2.73 2.68 8.99
CA GLN A 32 1.71 1.94 8.24
C GLN A 32 1.42 0.56 8.86
N LEU A 33 0.25 0.00 8.57
CA LEU A 33 -0.20 -1.30 9.08
C LEU A 33 -0.05 -2.43 8.06
N PHE A 34 -0.29 -2.15 6.78
CA PHE A 34 -0.31 -3.16 5.72
C PHE A 34 0.91 -3.12 4.82
N GLY A 35 1.74 -2.08 4.88
CA GLY A 35 2.96 -2.01 4.08
C GLY A 35 2.72 -1.55 2.64
N THR A 36 1.68 -0.78 2.38
CA THR A 36 1.24 -0.49 1.01
C THR A 36 1.85 0.77 0.41
N GLN A 37 2.45 1.62 1.24
CA GLN A 37 3.07 2.88 0.82
C GLN A 37 4.59 2.75 0.78
N PHE A 38 5.16 3.22 -0.33
CA PHE A 38 6.60 3.19 -0.60
C PHE A 38 7.16 4.61 -0.75
N ILE A 39 8.48 4.71 -0.71
CA ILE A 39 9.24 5.90 -1.02
C ILE A 39 10.43 5.50 -1.90
N THR A 40 10.71 6.32 -2.91
CA THR A 40 11.92 6.17 -3.72
C THR A 40 13.01 7.01 -3.09
N ASN A 41 14.13 6.37 -2.75
CA ASN A 41 15.32 7.09 -2.32
C ASN A 41 15.93 7.83 -3.52
N LYS A 42 16.07 9.16 -3.41
CA LYS A 42 16.56 10.02 -4.49
C LYS A 42 18.03 9.80 -4.87
N GLN A 43 18.84 9.24 -3.97
CA GLN A 43 20.27 9.06 -4.20
C GLN A 43 20.60 7.78 -4.99
N ASN A 44 19.84 6.71 -4.75
CA ASN A 44 20.10 5.40 -5.36
C ASN A 44 18.91 4.84 -6.15
N ASN A 45 17.85 5.64 -6.31
CA ASN A 45 16.59 5.28 -6.98
C ASN A 45 15.94 4.00 -6.47
N LYS A 46 16.27 3.56 -5.25
CA LYS A 46 15.74 2.34 -4.66
C LYS A 46 14.38 2.62 -4.04
N LEU A 47 13.39 1.84 -4.44
CA LEU A 47 12.08 1.82 -3.80
C LEU A 47 12.15 1.06 -2.48
N THR A 48 11.78 1.71 -1.38
CA THR A 48 11.71 1.11 -0.05
C THR A 48 10.34 1.34 0.57
N PRO A 49 9.84 0.40 1.40
CA PRO A 49 8.58 0.61 2.11
C PRO A 49 8.76 1.68 3.18
N ARG A 50 7.71 2.45 3.43
CA ARG A 50 7.66 3.33 4.61
C ARG A 50 7.58 2.50 5.91
N PRO A 51 7.91 3.09 7.09
CA PRO A 51 7.96 2.33 8.34
C PRO A 51 6.66 1.62 8.70
N ILE A 52 6.74 0.32 9.01
CA ILE A 52 5.62 -0.56 9.34
C ILE A 52 5.53 -0.74 10.87
N LYS A 53 4.34 -0.63 11.46
CA LYS A 53 4.16 -0.66 12.92
C LYS A 53 4.52 -2.00 13.55
N ASP A 54 4.10 -3.09 12.93
CA ASP A 54 4.25 -4.44 13.47
C ASP A 54 4.50 -5.43 12.34
N ILE A 55 5.79 -5.65 12.03
CA ILE A 55 6.22 -6.54 10.95
C ILE A 55 5.86 -8.01 11.27
N LYS A 56 5.88 -8.42 12.56
CA LYS A 56 5.64 -9.81 12.97
C LYS A 56 4.23 -10.28 12.58
N ASN A 57 3.22 -9.42 12.73
CA ASN A 57 1.84 -9.74 12.37
C ASN A 57 1.41 -9.16 11.00
N LEU A 58 2.36 -8.71 10.17
CA LEU A 58 2.06 -8.09 8.89
C LEU A 58 1.29 -9.03 7.96
N GLU A 59 1.81 -10.23 7.72
CA GLU A 59 1.20 -11.18 6.79
C GLU A 59 -0.18 -11.63 7.25
N LYS A 60 -0.39 -11.79 8.56
CA LYS A 60 -1.72 -12.09 9.12
C LYS A 60 -2.73 -11.00 8.74
N ARG A 61 -2.39 -9.72 8.96
CA ARG A 61 -3.26 -8.59 8.58
C ARG A 61 -3.48 -8.50 7.07
N ARG A 62 -2.45 -8.75 6.27
CA ARG A 62 -2.55 -8.72 4.80
C ARG A 62 -3.51 -9.80 4.30
N LYS A 63 -3.42 -11.02 4.85
CA LYS A 63 -4.34 -12.13 4.53
C LYS A 63 -5.80 -11.80 4.87
N GLU A 64 -6.07 -11.21 6.03
CA GLU A 64 -7.42 -10.81 6.45
C GLU A 64 -8.09 -9.77 5.50
N TYR A 65 -7.24 -9.02 4.78
CA TYR A 65 -7.62 -7.97 3.84
C TYR A 65 -7.42 -8.36 2.38
N ASN A 66 -7.24 -9.65 2.08
CA ASN A 66 -7.06 -10.19 0.73
C ASN A 66 -5.84 -9.60 -0.03
N LEU A 67 -4.85 -9.09 0.69
CA LEU A 67 -3.62 -8.60 0.08
C LEU A 67 -2.65 -9.76 -0.18
N PRO A 68 -1.83 -9.68 -1.25
CA PRO A 68 -0.76 -10.65 -1.50
C PRO A 68 0.31 -10.58 -0.41
N LEU A 69 1.25 -11.53 -0.39
CA LEU A 69 2.39 -11.47 0.54
C LEU A 69 3.15 -10.16 0.36
N PHE A 70 3.71 -9.65 1.46
CA PHE A 70 4.39 -8.36 1.42
C PHE A 70 5.61 -8.37 0.50
N LEU A 71 6.37 -9.46 0.47
CA LEU A 71 7.54 -9.59 -0.40
C LEU A 71 7.15 -9.59 -1.88
N ASP A 72 6.13 -10.36 -2.27
CA ASP A 72 5.63 -10.36 -3.65
C ASP A 72 5.16 -8.97 -4.07
N TYR A 73 4.46 -8.28 -3.16
CA TYR A 73 4.00 -6.91 -3.38
C TYR A 73 5.15 -5.91 -3.55
N LEU A 74 6.22 -6.06 -2.76
CA LEU A 74 7.42 -5.24 -2.89
C LEU A 74 8.12 -5.47 -4.24
N GLU A 75 8.22 -6.71 -4.71
CA GLU A 75 8.82 -7.03 -6.01
C GLU A 75 7.98 -6.52 -7.18
N MET A 76 6.65 -6.63 -7.09
CA MET A 76 5.75 -5.98 -8.07
C MET A 76 5.98 -4.47 -8.10
N ALA A 77 6.03 -3.80 -6.94
CA ALA A 77 6.23 -2.36 -6.86
C ALA A 77 7.59 -1.92 -7.46
N LYS A 78 8.67 -2.65 -7.18
CA LYS A 78 9.99 -2.41 -7.79
C LYS A 78 9.97 -2.58 -9.31
N SER A 79 9.30 -3.61 -9.80
CA SER A 79 9.19 -3.92 -11.23
C SER A 79 8.44 -2.84 -12.01
N HIS A 80 7.40 -2.25 -11.41
CA HIS A 80 6.70 -1.11 -11.99
C HIS A 80 7.56 0.16 -11.99
N ASN A 81 8.31 0.42 -10.91
CA ASN A 81 9.19 1.59 -10.82
C ASN A 81 10.33 1.54 -11.86
N SER A 82 10.94 0.37 -12.08
CA SER A 82 12.03 0.23 -13.06
C SER A 82 11.58 0.41 -14.51
N LYS A 83 10.36 -0.04 -14.85
CA LYS A 83 9.76 0.18 -16.19
C LYS A 83 9.49 1.66 -16.45
N GLN A 84 9.02 2.41 -15.44
CA GLN A 84 8.79 3.84 -15.60
C GLN A 84 10.09 4.59 -15.89
N ILE A 85 11.17 4.31 -15.14
CA ILE A 85 12.49 4.96 -15.35
C ILE A 85 13.01 4.74 -16.77
N LYS A 86 12.82 3.56 -17.36
CA LYS A 86 13.27 3.25 -18.73
C LYS A 86 12.51 4.01 -19.82
N ASN A 87 11.32 4.54 -19.52
CA ASN A 87 10.47 5.24 -20.48
C ASN A 87 10.62 6.77 -20.40
N ILE A 88 11.57 7.29 -19.61
CA ILE A 88 11.86 8.72 -19.45
C ILE A 88 13.23 9.09 -20.05
N GLY A 89 13.84 8.17 -20.81
CA GLY A 89 15.11 8.35 -21.51
C GLY A 89 14.92 8.42 -23.01
#